data_AF-A0A1S6HHA2-F1
#
_entry.id   AF-A0A1S6HHA2-F1
#
_cell.length_a   1.000
_cell.length_b   1.000
_cell.length_c   1.000
_cell.angle_alpha   90.00
_cell.angle_beta   90.00
_cell.angle_gamma   90.00
#
_symmetry.space_group_name_H-M   'P 1'
#
loop_
_entity.id
_entity.type
_entity.pdbx_description
1 polymer ?
#
loop_
_entity_poly.entity_id
_entity_poly.type
_entity_poly.pdbx_seq_one_letter_code
_entity_poly.pdbx_strand_id
1 'polypeptide(L)'
;MNTAVINIKTDPKVKTDAQKIARQIGVSLSSLINAYLKRFIGTKRVKLDLKEEPSPYLVKMLKKADKDIKAGRVSPGFKTGEEAVAWLEKQGI
;
A
#
# COMPACT_ATOMS: atom_id res chain seq x y z
N MET A 1 2.00 16.62 30.47
CA MET A 1 1.75 15.48 29.54
C MET A 1 0.53 14.75 30.03
N ASN A 2 -0.52 14.62 29.21
CA ASN A 2 -1.68 13.79 29.53
C ASN A 2 -1.51 12.45 28.82
N THR A 3 -1.27 11.38 29.58
CA THR A 3 -1.00 10.04 29.04
C THR A 3 -1.98 9.05 29.62
N ALA A 4 -2.56 8.20 28.77
CA ALA A 4 -3.38 7.07 29.17
C ALA A 4 -2.61 5.76 28.97
N VAL A 5 -2.88 4.77 29.83
CA VAL A 5 -2.27 3.44 29.76
C VAL A 5 -3.19 2.51 28.99
N ILE A 6 -2.63 1.73 28.07
CA ILE A 6 -3.33 0.68 27.32
C ILE A 6 -2.75 -0.68 27.74
N ASN A 7 -3.58 -1.52 28.37
CA ASN A 7 -3.21 -2.89 28.75
C ASN A 7 -3.81 -3.89 27.75
N ILE A 8 -2.96 -4.64 27.05
CA ILE A 8 -3.36 -5.61 26.02
C ILE A 8 -2.84 -7.00 26.40
N LYS A 9 -3.74 -7.98 26.46
CA LYS A 9 -3.39 -9.40 26.54
C LYS A 9 -3.05 -9.91 25.13
N THR A 10 -1.94 -10.61 24.99
CA THR A 10 -1.51 -11.22 23.73
C THR A 10 -0.60 -12.41 24.02
N ASP A 11 -0.32 -13.19 23.00
CA ASP A 11 0.61 -14.32 23.08
C ASP A 11 2.05 -13.81 23.35
N PRO A 12 2.80 -14.41 24.31
CA PRO A 12 4.17 -13.99 24.64
C PRO A 12 5.15 -14.04 23.47
N LYS A 13 4.98 -15.00 22.56
CA LYS A 13 5.80 -15.14 21.35
C LYS A 13 5.50 -14.00 20.38
N VAL A 14 4.22 -13.71 20.14
CA VAL A 14 3.79 -12.58 19.30
C VAL A 14 4.38 -11.26 19.81
N LYS A 15 4.33 -11.01 21.12
CA LYS A 15 4.93 -9.81 21.73
C LYS A 15 6.45 -9.74 21.48
N THR A 16 7.15 -10.85 21.71
CA THR A 16 8.60 -10.94 21.52
C THR A 16 9.00 -10.68 20.07
N ASP A 17 8.30 -11.32 19.13
CA ASP A 17 8.56 -11.20 17.69
C ASP A 17 8.28 -9.77 17.20
N ALA A 18 7.14 -9.19 17.58
CA ALA A 18 6.81 -7.80 17.24
C ALA A 18 7.84 -6.81 17.79
N GLN A 19 8.34 -7.03 19.02
CA GLN A 19 9.36 -6.19 19.62
C GLN A 19 10.71 -6.31 18.91
N LYS A 20 11.08 -7.52 18.44
CA LYS A 20 12.28 -7.73 17.63
C LYS A 20 12.19 -6.98 16.30
N ILE A 21 11.07 -7.09 15.59
CA ILE A 21 10.83 -6.40 14.32
C ILE A 21 10.86 -4.88 14.50
N ALA A 22 10.18 -4.35 15.53
CA ALA A 22 10.17 -2.92 15.81
C ALA A 22 11.60 -2.37 16.04
N ARG A 23 12.45 -3.13 16.75
CA ARG A 23 13.86 -2.77 16.97
C ARG A 23 14.68 -2.77 15.68
N GLN A 24 14.42 -3.70 14.76
CA GLN A 24 15.12 -3.75 13.47
C GLN A 24 14.88 -2.49 12.63
N ILE A 25 13.71 -1.85 12.77
CA ILE A 25 13.38 -0.58 12.11
C ILE A 25 13.65 0.65 12.99
N GLY A 26 14.35 0.49 14.12
CA GLY A 26 14.80 1.59 14.97
C GLY A 26 13.73 2.22 15.87
N VAL A 27 12.61 1.53 16.15
CA VAL A 27 11.53 2.06 17.01
C VAL A 27 11.16 1.11 18.14
N SER A 28 10.53 1.65 19.20
CA SER A 28 9.93 0.82 20.24
C SER A 28 8.58 0.24 19.78
N LEU A 29 8.20 -0.93 20.33
CA LEU A 29 6.87 -1.49 20.09
C LEU A 29 5.75 -0.52 20.51
N SER A 30 5.93 0.20 21.62
CA SER A 30 4.97 1.20 22.11
C SER A 30 4.82 2.38 21.13
N SER A 31 5.94 2.85 20.55
CA SER A 31 5.91 3.90 19.52
C SER A 31 5.17 3.43 18.27
N LEU A 32 5.39 2.18 17.87
CA LEU A 32 4.71 1.56 16.72
C LEU A 32 3.20 1.46 16.95
N ILE A 33 2.76 0.96 18.12
CA ILE A 33 1.34 0.87 18.48
C ILE A 33 0.68 2.26 18.47
N ASN A 34 1.33 3.27 19.05
CA ASN A 34 0.83 4.65 19.03
C ASN A 34 0.71 5.20 17.61
N ALA A 35 1.67 4.90 16.72
CA ALA A 35 1.59 5.29 15.32
C ALA A 35 0.42 4.62 14.59
N TYR A 36 0.18 3.32 14.83
CA TYR A 36 -0.98 2.60 14.30
C TYR A 36 -2.30 3.20 14.78
N LEU A 37 -2.43 3.53 16.07
CA LEU A 37 -3.64 4.18 16.60
C LEU A 37 -3.90 5.54 15.93
N LYS A 38 -2.86 6.37 15.79
CA LYS A 38 -2.97 7.66 15.07
C LYS A 38 -3.42 7.47 13.62
N ARG A 39 -2.82 6.51 12.92
CA ARG A 39 -3.19 6.19 11.54
C ARG A 39 -4.62 5.66 11.44
N PHE A 40 -5.03 4.81 12.37
CA PHE A 40 -6.39 4.28 12.42
C PHE A 40 -7.41 5.42 12.59
N ILE A 41 -7.17 6.37 13.50
CA ILE A 41 -8.02 7.55 13.70
C ILE A 41 -8.11 8.39 12.41
N GLY A 42 -6.98 8.64 11.75
CA GLY A 42 -6.94 9.46 10.53
C GLY A 42 -7.61 8.80 9.33
N THR A 43 -7.41 7.49 9.16
CA THR A 43 -7.93 6.75 8.00
C THR A 43 -9.34 6.22 8.18
N LYS A 44 -9.79 6.04 9.45
CA LYS A 44 -11.06 5.39 9.82
C LYS A 44 -11.26 4.02 9.14
N ARG A 45 -10.16 3.33 8.82
CA ARG A 45 -10.15 2.05 8.11
C ARG A 45 -9.23 1.07 8.82
N VAL A 46 -9.65 -0.18 8.90
CA VAL A 46 -8.79 -1.31 9.28
C VAL A 46 -8.27 -1.93 8.00
N LYS A 47 -6.94 -1.98 7.83
CA LYS A 47 -6.34 -2.69 6.69
C LYS A 47 -6.21 -4.17 7.06
N LEU A 48 -7.00 -5.01 6.42
CA LEU A 48 -6.87 -6.45 6.47
C LEU A 48 -6.21 -6.88 5.17
N ASP A 49 -4.89 -7.05 5.18
CA ASP A 49 -4.18 -7.62 4.05
C ASP A 49 -4.29 -9.15 4.13
N LEU A 50 -5.24 -9.74 3.42
CA LEU A 50 -5.06 -11.09 2.90
C LEU A 50 -4.00 -10.95 1.82
N LYS A 51 -2.89 -11.68 1.91
CA LYS A 51 -1.77 -11.62 0.95
C LYS A 51 -2.32 -11.58 -0.49
N GLU A 52 -2.36 -10.40 -1.10
CA GLU A 52 -2.92 -10.22 -2.44
C GLU A 52 -1.89 -10.69 -3.46
N GLU A 53 -2.07 -11.90 -3.98
CA GLU A 53 -1.30 -12.35 -5.14
C GLU A 53 -1.98 -11.83 -6.41
N PRO A 54 -1.23 -11.23 -7.36
CA PRO A 54 -1.81 -10.76 -8.61
C PRO A 54 -2.61 -11.86 -9.29
N SER A 55 -3.85 -11.57 -9.69
CA SER A 55 -4.66 -12.55 -10.40
C SER A 55 -3.96 -12.99 -11.70
N PRO A 56 -4.20 -14.21 -12.21
CA PRO A 56 -3.64 -14.64 -13.49
C PRO A 56 -3.96 -13.65 -14.64
N TYR A 57 -5.11 -13.00 -14.58
CA TYR A 57 -5.49 -11.92 -15.49
C TYR A 57 -4.56 -10.71 -15.38
N LEU A 58 -4.31 -10.21 -14.16
CA LEU A 58 -3.41 -9.08 -13.94
C LEU A 58 -1.98 -9.41 -14.39
N VAL A 59 -1.47 -10.60 -14.09
CA VAL A 59 -0.16 -11.06 -14.57
C VAL A 59 -0.10 -11.07 -16.10
N LYS A 60 -1.15 -11.55 -16.77
CA LYS A 60 -1.23 -11.55 -18.24
C LYS A 60 -1.25 -10.12 -18.80
N MET A 61 -1.99 -9.21 -18.18
CA MET A 61 -2.06 -7.81 -18.60
C MET A 61 -0.73 -7.09 -18.42
N LEU A 62 -0.02 -7.30 -17.31
CA LEU A 62 1.32 -6.75 -17.10
C LEU A 62 2.33 -7.25 -18.15
N LYS A 63 2.30 -8.54 -18.47
CA LYS A 63 3.13 -9.12 -19.55
C LYS A 63 2.79 -8.52 -20.92
N LYS A 64 1.52 -8.25 -21.19
CA LYS A 64 1.09 -7.60 -22.43
C LYS A 64 1.58 -6.15 -22.48
N ALA A 65 1.41 -5.40 -21.39
CA ALA A 65 1.86 -4.02 -21.28
C ALA A 65 3.38 -3.90 -21.52
N ASP A 66 4.19 -4.79 -20.93
CA ASP A 66 5.65 -4.82 -21.17
C ASP A 66 6.01 -5.03 -22.64
N LYS A 67 5.29 -5.93 -23.34
CA LYS A 67 5.46 -6.14 -24.78
C LYS A 67 5.03 -4.92 -25.59
N ASP A 68 3.93 -4.29 -25.20
CA ASP A 68 3.39 -3.12 -25.89
C ASP A 68 4.34 -1.92 -25.73
N ILE A 69 4.94 -1.72 -24.54
CA ILE A 69 6.00 -0.72 -24.30
C ILE A 69 7.21 -0.97 -25.20
N LYS A 70 7.74 -2.20 -25.22
CA LYS A 70 8.91 -2.57 -26.06
C LYS A 70 8.63 -2.41 -27.56
N ALA A 71 7.40 -2.62 -27.97
CA ALA A 71 6.96 -2.47 -29.36
C ALA A 71 6.54 -1.04 -29.73
N GLY A 72 6.65 -0.07 -28.80
CA GLY A 72 6.19 1.31 -29.02
C GLY A 72 4.67 1.45 -29.18
N ARG A 73 3.90 0.43 -28.80
CA ARG A 73 2.43 0.42 -28.80
C ARG A 73 1.89 1.07 -27.52
N VAL A 74 2.32 2.31 -27.29
CA VAL A 74 1.98 3.11 -26.11
C VAL A 74 1.28 4.40 -26.55
N SER A 75 0.58 5.03 -25.60
CA SER A 75 0.06 6.38 -25.83
C SER A 75 1.20 7.35 -26.15
N PRO A 76 0.93 8.44 -26.88
CA PRO A 76 1.88 9.55 -26.96
C PRO A 76 2.15 10.14 -25.57
N GLY A 77 3.26 10.87 -25.43
CA GLY A 77 3.51 11.69 -24.25
C GLY A 77 2.64 12.95 -24.27
N PHE A 78 2.06 13.31 -23.13
CA PHE A 78 1.19 14.48 -22.98
C PHE A 78 1.88 15.54 -22.12
N LYS A 79 1.63 16.82 -22.40
CA LYS A 79 2.14 17.94 -21.61
C LYS A 79 1.19 18.32 -20.47
N THR A 80 -0.10 18.04 -20.62
CA THR A 80 -1.12 18.31 -19.59
C THR A 80 -2.07 17.12 -19.40
N GLY A 81 -2.82 17.13 -18.29
CA GLY A 81 -3.81 16.08 -18.02
C GLY A 81 -4.99 16.12 -18.99
N GLU A 82 -5.38 17.32 -19.44
CA GLU A 82 -6.48 17.53 -20.40
C GLU A 82 -6.15 16.91 -21.76
N GLU A 83 -4.89 17.03 -22.22
CA GLU A 83 -4.44 16.37 -23.44
C GLU A 83 -4.54 14.83 -23.34
N ALA A 84 -4.20 14.27 -22.18
CA ALA A 84 -4.28 12.84 -21.94
C ALA A 84 -5.73 12.35 -21.93
N VAL A 85 -6.64 13.09 -21.27
CA VAL A 85 -8.07 12.78 -21.23
C VAL A 85 -8.69 12.85 -22.63
N ALA A 86 -8.44 13.93 -23.37
CA ALA A 86 -8.95 14.09 -24.74
C ALA A 86 -8.46 12.98 -25.69
N TRP A 87 -7.26 12.43 -25.45
CA TRP A 87 -6.76 11.28 -26.20
C TRP A 87 -7.52 9.99 -25.85
N LEU A 88 -7.80 9.74 -24.56
CA LEU A 88 -8.58 8.58 -24.10
C LEU A 88 -10.02 8.59 -24.65
N GLU A 89 -10.68 9.74 -24.60
CA GLU A 89 -12.04 9.90 -25.15
C GLU A 89 -12.10 9.57 -26.64
N LYS A 90 -11.07 9.95 -27.41
CA LYS A 90 -10.93 9.57 -28.83
C LYS A 90 -10.73 8.06 -29.04
N GLN A 91 -10.24 7.33 -28.04
CA GLN A 91 -10.14 5.87 -28.07
C GLN A 91 -11.44 5.17 -27.63
N GLY A 92 -12.45 5.92 -27.16
CA GLY A 92 -13.69 5.36 -26.63
C GLY A 92 -13.54 4.73 -25.25
N ILE A 93 -12.55 5.17 -24.46
CA ILE A 93 -12.30 4.77 -23.07
C ILE A 93 -12.72 5.91 -22.14
#